data_AF-A0A1Q9XR92-F1
#
_entry.id   AF-A0A1Q9XR92-F1
#
_cell.length_a   1.000
_cell.length_b   1.000
_cell.length_c   1.000
_cell.angle_alpha   90.00
_cell.angle_beta   90.00
_cell.angle_gamma   90.00
#
_symmetry.space_group_name_H-M   'P 1'
#
loop_
_entity.id
_entity.type
_entity.pdbx_description
1 polymer ?
#
loop_
_entity_poly.entity_id
_entity_poly.type
_entity_poly.pdbx_seq_one_letter_code
_entity_poly.pdbx_strand_id
1 'polypeptide(L)' 'LPAWLHHYNWHRPHSSLNYKPPISRAPLPLNNVLGLHS' A
#
# COMPACT_ATOMS: atom_id res chain seq x y z
N LEU A 1 -3.42 -14.37 -5.59
CA LEU A 1 -3.12 -13.79 -4.25
C LEU A 1 -2.31 -12.50 -4.30
N PRO A 2 -1.27 -12.34 -5.16
CA PRO A 2 -0.45 -11.11 -5.19
C PRO A 2 -1.23 -9.86 -5.63
N ALA A 3 -2.14 -10.00 -6.59
CA ALA A 3 -2.88 -8.88 -7.17
C ALA A 3 -3.82 -8.18 -6.17
N TRP A 4 -4.51 -8.94 -5.31
CA TRP A 4 -5.41 -8.35 -4.31
C TRP A 4 -4.64 -7.60 -3.22
N LEU A 5 -3.52 -8.17 -2.76
CA LEU A 5 -2.68 -7.54 -1.75
C LEU A 5 -2.04 -6.25 -2.29
N HIS A 6 -1.54 -6.29 -3.53
CA HIS A 6 -1.03 -5.10 -4.21
C HIS A 6 -2.12 -4.04 -4.34
N HIS A 7 -3.30 -4.42 -4.83
CA HIS A 7 -4.43 -3.51 -4.95
C HIS A 7 -4.85 -2.91 -3.59
N TYR A 8 -4.84 -3.69 -2.52
CA TYR A 8 -5.14 -3.22 -1.18
C TYR A 8 -4.10 -2.20 -0.68
N ASN A 9 -2.82 -2.52 -0.79
CA ASN A 9 -1.74 -1.67 -0.28
C ASN A 9 -1.55 -0.39 -1.09
N TRP A 10 -1.76 -0.46 -2.42
CA TRP A 10 -1.40 0.62 -3.34
C TRP A 10 -2.58 1.42 -3.88
N HIS A 11 -3.78 0.84 -3.95
CA HIS A 11 -4.91 1.47 -4.65
C HIS A 11 -6.17 1.63 -3.80
N ARG A 12 -6.34 0.87 -2.71
CA ARG A 12 -7.58 0.90 -1.92
C ARG A 12 -7.67 2.17 -1.06
N PRO A 13 -8.65 3.06 -1.28
CA PRO A 13 -8.82 4.25 -0.46
C PRO A 13 -9.37 3.88 0.92
N HIS A 14 -8.82 4.48 1.97
CA HIS A 14 -9.32 4.35 3.34
C HIS A 14 -9.75 5.70 3.90
N SER A 15 -10.97 5.80 4.42
CA SER A 15 -11.54 7.04 4.98
C SER A 15 -10.71 7.58 6.15
N SER A 16 -10.17 6.69 7.00
CA SER A 16 -9.26 7.05 8.10
C SER A 16 -7.92 7.64 7.63
N LEU A 17 -7.59 7.47 6.34
CA LEU A 17 -6.36 7.96 5.72
C LEU A 17 -6.64 9.10 4.73
N ASN A 18 -7.73 9.85 4.91
CA ASN A 18 -8.17 10.89 3.97
C ASN A 18 -8.32 10.33 2.54
N TYR A 19 -8.90 9.14 2.42
CA TYR A 19 -9.09 8.42 1.15
C TYR A 19 -7.78 8.05 0.43
N LYS A 20 -6.64 8.03 1.13
CA LYS A 20 -5.36 7.57 0.60
C LYS A 20 -5.16 6.07 0.83
N PRO A 21 -4.37 5.40 -0.03
CA PRO A 21 -4.01 4.00 0.18
C PRO A 21 -3.05 3.83 1.36
N PRO A 22 -2.96 2.62 1.95
CA PRO A 22 -2.06 2.32 3.05
C PRO A 22 -0.59 2.72 2.80
N ILE A 23 -0.10 2.55 1.57
CA ILE A 23 1.27 2.91 1.18
C ILE A 23 1.60 4.39 1.42
N SER A 24 0.62 5.29 1.41
CA SER A 24 0.84 6.73 1.65
C SER A 24 1.34 7.05 3.06
N ARG A 25 1.29 6.10 4.00
CA ARG A 25 1.87 6.24 5.35
C ARG A 25 3.30 5.71 5.46
N ALA A 26 3.77 4.95 4.47
CA ALA A 26 5.08 4.34 4.53
C ALA A 26 6.17 5.37 4.18
N PRO A 27 7.27 5.46 4.95
CA PRO A 27 8.42 6.29 4.59
C PRO A 27 9.15 5.67 3.39
N LEU A 28 8.88 6.17 2.19
CA LEU A 28 9.71 5.86 1.01
C LEU A 28 11.01 6.68 1.13
N PRO A 29 12.22 6.09 1.01
CA PRO A 29 12.57 4.82 0.35
C PRO A 29 13.09 3.69 1.27
N LEU A 30 12.88 3.75 2.59
CA LEU A 30 13.49 2.79 3.52
C LEU A 30 12.63 1.52 3.67
N ASN A 31 13.20 0.35 3.30
CA ASN A 31 12.68 -0.99 3.60
C ASN A 31 11.19 -1.21 3.31
N ASN A 32 10.70 -0.76 2.15
CA ASN A 32 9.32 -0.99 1.74
C ASN A 32 9.10 -2.42 1.22
N VAL A 33 8.76 -3.34 2.12
CA VAL A 33 8.39 -4.73 1.78
C VAL A 33 7.00 -4.84 1.11
N LEU A 34 6.22 -3.75 1.08
CA LEU A 34 4.90 -3.71 0.42
C LEU A 34 4.98 -3.73 -1.12
N GLY A 35 6.19 -3.75 -1.69
CA GLY A 35 6.42 -3.97 -3.12
C GLY A 35 6.98 -5.35 -3.44
N LEU A 36 7.32 -6.17 -2.43
CA LEU A 36 7.87 -7.50 -2.65
C LEU A 36 6.73 -8.48 -2.92
N HIS A 37 6.28 -8.51 -4.17
CA HIS A 37 5.27 -9.44 -4.63
C HIS A 37 5.83 -10.17 -5.86
N SER A 38 6.34 -11.39 -5.66
CA SER A 38 6.65 -12.33 -6.74
C SER A 38 5.39 -13.00 -7.27
#